data_AF-A0A1Y4D6Q6-F1
#
_entry.id   AF-A0A1Y4D6Q6-F1
#
_cell.length_a   1.000
_cell.length_b   1.000
_cell.length_c   1.000
_cell.angle_alpha   90.00
_cell.angle_beta   90.00
_cell.angle_gamma   90.00
#
_symmetry.space_group_name_H-M   'P 1'
#
loop_
_entity.id
_entity.type
_entity.pdbx_description
1 polymer ?
#
loop_
_entity_poly.entity_id
_entity_poly.type
_entity_poly.pdbx_seq_one_letter_code
_entity_poly.pdbx_strand_id
1 'polypeptide(L)'
;MSLGNALHVPAVLCAGSILAGIYFGDRGSPMSTSALLVATVTKTRVYDNVRLMMRTSWPAFAASIVLYAALSLLLRPEGSIPNVQGLFAAEFSLPPLLALPALLLLALAFMRVKVHLAMLASTVLALAFCLFLQDTQPSALPSLLIHGFAAQDPNVARILNGGGVLSMAEVAGIVCISSTYAGIFREGGLLRVLTPLVHLIAKRWNDYAPSLVVGFLTACISCNQTLPIMLTQQITASLTLPPSRQAIDLEDSAVLVPALIPWSIACAIPLQMLEAPDASVALAFYLWLLPLSRLFITPRARCSK
;
A
#
# COMPACT_ATOMS: atom_id res chain seq x y z
N MET A 1 -5.21 10.90 -9.53
CA MET A 1 -5.69 12.18 -8.97
C MET A 1 -6.09 13.16 -10.06
N SER A 2 -5.21 13.47 -11.01
CA SER A 2 -5.43 14.50 -12.02
C SER A 2 -6.71 14.31 -12.87
N LEU A 3 -7.02 13.07 -13.28
CA LEU A 3 -8.30 12.76 -13.94
C LEU A 3 -9.51 12.98 -13.02
N GLY A 4 -9.41 12.60 -11.75
CA GLY A 4 -10.46 12.83 -10.76
C GLY A 4 -10.73 14.32 -10.54
N ASN A 5 -9.66 15.12 -10.46
CA ASN A 5 -9.76 16.58 -10.34
C ASN A 5 -10.42 17.21 -11.57
N ALA A 6 -10.10 16.74 -12.77
CA ALA A 6 -10.73 17.22 -14.00
C ALA A 6 -12.22 16.86 -14.10
N LEU A 7 -12.62 15.73 -13.50
CA LEU A 7 -14.01 15.32 -13.35
C LEU A 7 -14.71 15.97 -12.14
N HIS A 8 -14.04 16.89 -11.44
CA HIS A 8 -14.52 17.53 -10.20
C HIS A 8 -14.92 16.53 -9.10
N VAL A 9 -14.28 15.35 -9.08
CA VAL A 9 -14.47 14.37 -8.01
C VAL A 9 -13.76 14.88 -6.75
N PRO A 10 -14.39 14.81 -5.56
CA PRO A 10 -13.74 15.20 -4.31
C PRO A 10 -12.40 14.47 -4.12
N ALA A 11 -11.33 15.23 -3.88
CA ALA A 11 -9.97 14.68 -3.75
C ALA A 11 -9.87 13.58 -2.69
N VAL A 12 -10.58 13.75 -1.56
CA VAL A 12 -10.65 12.79 -0.45
C VAL A 12 -11.21 11.44 -0.91
N LEU A 13 -12.26 11.45 -1.75
CA LEU A 13 -12.87 10.23 -2.27
C LEU A 13 -11.98 9.56 -3.31
N CYS A 14 -11.42 10.35 -4.24
CA CYS A 14 -10.51 9.85 -5.27
C CYS A 14 -9.29 9.18 -4.64
N ALA A 15 -8.59 9.88 -3.73
CA ALA A 15 -7.42 9.35 -3.05
C ALA A 15 -7.75 8.14 -2.15
N GLY A 16 -8.89 8.16 -1.43
CA GLY A 16 -9.33 7.01 -0.65
C GLY A 16 -9.56 5.76 -1.51
N SER A 17 -10.17 5.91 -2.68
CA SER A 17 -10.36 4.81 -3.64
C SER A 17 -9.05 4.28 -4.23
N ILE A 18 -8.08 5.17 -4.50
CA ILE A 18 -6.75 4.80 -4.97
C ILE A 18 -5.99 4.06 -3.86
N LEU A 19 -6.03 4.56 -2.62
CA LEU A 19 -5.39 3.92 -1.47
C LEU A 19 -5.95 2.51 -1.23
N ALA A 20 -7.28 2.35 -1.31
CA ALA A 20 -7.93 1.03 -1.28
C ALA A 20 -7.41 0.10 -2.39
N GLY A 21 -7.26 0.61 -3.62
CA GLY A 21 -6.74 -0.14 -4.75
C GLY A 21 -5.27 -0.57 -4.60
N ILE A 22 -4.42 0.30 -4.04
CA ILE A 22 -2.99 0.01 -3.77
C ILE A 22 -2.87 -1.23 -2.87
N TYR A 23 -3.60 -1.25 -1.75
CA TYR A 23 -3.53 -2.35 -0.79
C TYR A 23 -4.22 -3.64 -1.25
N PHE A 24 -5.26 -3.53 -2.08
CA PHE A 24 -5.82 -4.69 -2.76
C PHE A 24 -4.81 -5.30 -3.75
N GLY A 25 -4.13 -4.44 -4.52
CA GLY A 25 -3.08 -4.87 -5.46
C GLY A 25 -1.85 -5.47 -4.78
N ASP A 26 -1.37 -4.85 -3.71
CA ASP A 26 -0.25 -5.36 -2.89
C ASP A 26 -0.54 -6.77 -2.37
N ARG A 27 -1.75 -6.99 -1.84
CA ARG A 27 -2.22 -8.28 -1.36
C ARG A 27 -2.27 -9.36 -2.46
N GLY A 28 -2.56 -8.98 -3.68
CA GLY A 28 -2.56 -9.88 -4.84
C GLY A 28 -1.16 -10.21 -5.38
N SER A 29 -0.12 -9.54 -4.89
CA SER A 29 1.23 -9.61 -5.45
C SER A 29 2.13 -10.59 -4.68
N PRO A 30 2.65 -11.65 -5.32
CA PRO A 30 3.66 -12.52 -4.70
C PRO A 30 5.03 -11.83 -4.55
N MET A 31 5.21 -10.64 -5.14
CA MET A 31 6.41 -9.82 -5.02
C MET A 31 6.34 -8.82 -3.86
N SER A 32 5.22 -8.80 -3.11
CA SER A 32 5.08 -7.91 -1.97
C SER A 32 6.06 -8.29 -0.85
N THR A 33 6.80 -7.30 -0.37
CA THR A 33 7.80 -7.46 0.70
C THR A 33 7.13 -7.82 2.03
N SER A 34 5.94 -7.25 2.31
CA SER A 34 5.14 -7.61 3.49
C SER A 34 4.68 -9.06 3.41
N ALA A 35 4.19 -9.51 2.25
CA ALA A 35 3.77 -10.89 2.04
C ALA A 35 4.92 -11.90 2.19
N LEU A 36 6.11 -11.54 1.71
CA LEU A 36 7.32 -12.35 1.90
C LEU A 36 7.73 -12.44 3.38
N LEU A 37 7.65 -11.31 4.11
CA LEU A 37 7.94 -11.28 5.54
C LEU A 37 6.94 -12.13 6.33
N VAL A 38 5.64 -11.98 6.07
CA VAL A 38 4.58 -12.79 6.69
C VAL A 38 4.81 -14.27 6.44
N ALA A 39 5.10 -14.66 5.19
CA ALA A 39 5.38 -16.06 4.85
C ALA A 39 6.61 -16.59 5.60
N THR A 40 7.63 -15.75 5.78
CA THR A 40 8.85 -16.11 6.52
C THR A 40 8.57 -16.32 8.00
N VAL A 41 7.86 -15.39 8.66
CA VAL A 41 7.59 -15.49 10.12
C VAL A 41 6.58 -16.57 10.47
N THR A 42 5.67 -16.90 9.54
CA THR A 42 4.69 -17.99 9.71
C THR A 42 5.15 -19.32 9.13
N LYS A 43 6.32 -19.38 8.47
CA LYS A 43 6.86 -20.57 7.79
C LYS A 43 5.90 -21.17 6.76
N THR A 44 5.27 -20.31 5.96
CA THR A 44 4.31 -20.67 4.91
C THR A 44 4.85 -20.32 3.52
N ARG A 45 4.15 -20.74 2.46
CA ARG A 45 4.51 -20.40 1.08
C ARG A 45 3.72 -19.17 0.62
N VAL A 46 4.42 -18.14 0.14
CA VAL A 46 3.82 -16.87 -0.32
C VAL A 46 2.70 -17.12 -1.33
N TYR A 47 2.91 -17.99 -2.32
CA TYR A 47 1.91 -18.28 -3.36
C TYR A 47 0.60 -18.87 -2.82
N ASP A 48 0.69 -19.76 -1.82
CA ASP A 48 -0.50 -20.33 -1.19
C ASP A 48 -1.26 -19.26 -0.40
N ASN A 49 -0.51 -18.41 0.31
CA ASN A 49 -1.08 -17.29 1.06
C ASN A 49 -1.77 -16.31 0.11
N VAL A 50 -1.14 -15.90 -1.00
CA VAL A 50 -1.73 -14.98 -2.00
C VAL A 50 -3.06 -15.53 -2.52
N ARG A 51 -3.12 -16.82 -2.87
CA ARG A 51 -4.37 -17.44 -3.32
C ARG A 51 -5.48 -17.36 -2.26
N LEU A 52 -5.12 -17.61 -1.01
CA LEU A 52 -6.07 -17.56 0.11
C LEU A 52 -6.48 -16.12 0.45
N MET A 53 -5.52 -15.20 0.42
CA MET A 53 -5.71 -13.75 0.61
C MET A 53 -6.68 -13.17 -0.42
N MET A 54 -6.56 -13.56 -1.69
CA MET A 54 -7.48 -13.12 -2.75
C MET A 54 -8.89 -13.69 -2.56
N ARG A 55 -8.99 -14.92 -2.04
CA ARG A 55 -10.29 -15.53 -1.73
C ARG A 55 -10.98 -14.83 -0.56
N THR A 56 -10.23 -14.46 0.48
CA THR A 56 -10.78 -13.78 1.66
C THR A 56 -11.04 -12.30 1.43
N SER A 57 -10.31 -11.65 0.52
CA SER A 57 -10.49 -10.22 0.22
C SER A 57 -11.64 -9.92 -0.72
N TRP A 58 -12.06 -10.89 -1.54
CA TRP A 58 -13.08 -10.68 -2.56
C TRP A 58 -14.39 -10.06 -2.05
N PRO A 59 -14.99 -10.50 -0.92
CA PRO A 59 -16.23 -9.90 -0.43
C PRO A 59 -16.08 -8.42 -0.05
N ALA A 60 -15.00 -8.06 0.64
CA ALA A 60 -14.72 -6.68 1.05
C ALA A 60 -14.40 -5.79 -0.16
N PHE A 61 -13.68 -6.33 -1.15
CA PHE A 61 -13.39 -5.64 -2.40
C PHE A 61 -14.66 -5.37 -3.22
N ALA A 62 -15.52 -6.37 -3.40
CA ALA A 62 -16.80 -6.20 -4.08
C ALA A 62 -17.70 -5.18 -3.37
N ALA A 63 -17.78 -5.22 -2.04
CA ALA A 63 -18.52 -4.24 -1.26
C ALA A 63 -17.95 -2.81 -1.45
N SER A 64 -16.63 -2.67 -1.51
CA SER A 64 -15.97 -1.38 -1.75
C SER A 64 -16.32 -0.83 -3.14
N ILE A 65 -16.32 -1.67 -4.17
CA ILE A 65 -16.75 -1.28 -5.54
C ILE A 65 -18.18 -0.78 -5.52
N VAL A 66 -19.10 -1.50 -4.87
CA VAL A 66 -20.51 -1.10 -4.78
C VAL A 66 -20.66 0.26 -4.06
N LEU A 67 -19.91 0.49 -2.97
CA LEU A 67 -19.93 1.77 -2.27
C LEU A 67 -19.41 2.92 -3.15
N TYR A 68 -18.29 2.73 -3.84
CA TYR A 68 -17.77 3.75 -4.75
C TYR A 68 -18.69 4.01 -5.94
N ALA A 69 -19.33 2.97 -6.49
CA ALA A 69 -20.32 3.10 -7.55
C ALA A 69 -21.56 3.87 -7.07
N ALA A 70 -22.07 3.55 -5.88
CA ALA A 70 -23.19 4.27 -5.29
C ALA A 70 -22.86 5.75 -5.04
N LEU A 71 -21.68 6.05 -4.50
CA LEU A 71 -21.22 7.43 -4.31
C LEU A 71 -21.05 8.16 -5.64
N SER A 72 -20.54 7.48 -6.67
CA SER A 72 -20.41 8.06 -8.02
C SER A 72 -21.76 8.46 -8.61
N LEU A 73 -22.80 7.64 -8.44
CA LEU A 73 -24.16 7.93 -8.90
C LEU A 73 -24.81 9.10 -8.13
N LEU A 74 -24.46 9.28 -6.86
CA LEU A 74 -24.95 10.37 -6.01
C LEU A 74 -24.24 11.70 -6.32
N LEU A 75 -22.92 11.66 -6.53
CA LEU A 75 -22.10 12.86 -6.77
C LEU A 75 -22.29 13.46 -8.17
N ARG A 76 -22.66 12.64 -9.17
CA ARG A 76 -22.86 13.05 -10.58
C ARG A 76 -21.76 14.02 -11.06
N PRO A 77 -20.50 13.56 -11.16
CA PRO A 77 -19.39 14.42 -11.57
C PRO A 77 -19.71 15.12 -12.91
N GLU A 78 -19.73 16.45 -12.89
CA GLU A 78 -20.11 17.29 -14.04
C GLU A 78 -18.93 17.64 -14.96
N GLY A 79 -17.72 17.18 -14.63
CA GLY A 79 -16.53 17.48 -15.40
C GLY A 79 -16.46 16.70 -16.73
N SER A 80 -15.93 17.35 -17.76
CA SER A 80 -15.56 16.70 -19.01
C SER A 80 -14.23 15.96 -18.85
N ILE A 81 -14.11 14.75 -19.40
CA ILE A 81 -12.80 14.08 -19.54
C ILE A 81 -11.90 15.02 -20.37
N PRO A 82 -10.81 15.56 -19.80
CA PRO A 82 -9.93 16.45 -20.57
C PRO A 82 -9.36 15.68 -21.76
N ASN A 83 -9.00 16.38 -22.85
CA ASN A 83 -8.25 15.77 -23.94
C ASN A 83 -6.81 15.50 -23.47
N VAL A 84 -6.66 14.44 -22.67
CA VAL A 84 -5.41 14.02 -22.05
C VAL A 84 -4.33 13.78 -23.10
N GLN A 85 -4.70 13.20 -24.24
CA GLN A 85 -3.76 12.95 -25.33
C GLN A 85 -3.24 14.24 -25.96
N GLY A 86 -4.11 15.23 -26.18
CA GLY A 86 -3.72 16.55 -26.69
C GLY A 86 -2.85 17.34 -25.71
N LEU A 87 -3.14 17.24 -24.41
CA LEU A 87 -2.35 17.87 -23.35
C LEU A 87 -0.95 17.26 -23.25
N PHE A 88 -0.83 15.93 -23.35
CA PHE A 88 0.47 15.28 -23.32
C PHE A 88 1.28 15.49 -24.61
N ALA A 89 0.62 15.50 -25.77
CA ALA A 89 1.30 15.71 -27.05
C ALA A 89 1.93 17.11 -27.19
N ALA A 90 1.51 18.07 -26.36
CA ALA A 90 2.11 19.41 -26.31
C ALA A 90 3.48 19.44 -25.61
N GLU A 91 3.75 18.49 -24.72
CA GLU A 91 4.99 18.44 -23.90
C GLU A 91 5.86 17.23 -24.22
N PHE A 92 5.29 16.13 -24.73
CA PHE A 92 5.99 14.88 -24.97
C PHE A 92 5.68 14.28 -26.34
N SER A 93 6.72 13.68 -26.94
CA SER A 93 6.51 12.72 -28.02
C SER A 93 6.10 11.38 -27.40
N LEU A 94 4.94 10.83 -27.76
CA LEU A 94 4.40 9.60 -27.16
C LEU A 94 4.37 8.40 -28.15
N PRO A 95 5.51 7.90 -28.68
CA PRO A 95 5.51 6.65 -29.40
C PRO A 95 5.14 5.48 -28.47
N PRO A 96 4.47 4.43 -28.97
CA PRO A 96 4.15 3.22 -28.19
C PRO A 96 5.38 2.58 -27.50
N LEU A 97 6.58 2.84 -28.02
CA LEU A 97 7.84 2.37 -27.45
C LEU A 97 8.06 2.82 -26.00
N LEU A 98 7.54 3.99 -25.59
CA LEU A 98 7.66 4.50 -24.22
C LEU A 98 6.93 3.66 -23.18
N ALA A 99 6.10 2.68 -23.59
CA ALA A 99 5.54 1.70 -22.67
C ALA A 99 6.57 0.66 -22.20
N LEU A 100 7.71 0.51 -22.88
CA LEU A 100 8.69 -0.54 -22.59
C LEU A 100 9.26 -0.52 -21.16
N PRO A 101 9.62 0.61 -20.52
CA PRO A 101 10.08 0.61 -19.12
C PRO A 101 9.06 -0.03 -18.19
N ALA A 102 7.78 0.35 -18.32
CA ALA A 102 6.70 -0.21 -17.51
C ALA A 102 6.48 -1.71 -17.81
N LEU A 103 6.49 -2.11 -19.09
CA LEU A 103 6.36 -3.50 -19.49
C LEU A 103 7.55 -4.35 -19.01
N LEU A 104 8.77 -3.80 -19.04
CA LEU A 104 9.98 -4.44 -18.54
C LEU A 104 9.89 -4.67 -17.03
N LEU A 105 9.46 -3.66 -16.27
CA LEU A 105 9.24 -3.78 -14.83
C LEU A 105 8.26 -4.92 -14.52
N LEU A 106 7.12 -4.95 -15.21
CA LEU A 106 6.11 -6.01 -15.04
C LEU A 106 6.65 -7.39 -15.43
N ALA A 107 7.34 -7.50 -16.57
CA ALA A 107 7.93 -8.74 -17.04
C ALA A 107 8.95 -9.30 -16.03
N LEU A 108 9.87 -8.45 -15.54
CA LEU A 108 10.86 -8.85 -14.54
C LEU A 108 10.22 -9.24 -13.20
N ALA A 109 9.14 -8.55 -12.81
CA ALA A 109 8.35 -8.92 -11.62
C ALA A 109 7.69 -10.29 -11.78
N PHE A 110 7.10 -10.60 -12.95
CA PHE A 110 6.55 -11.93 -13.25
C PHE A 110 7.62 -13.02 -13.27
N MET A 111 8.83 -12.68 -13.74
CA MET A 111 9.99 -13.57 -13.73
C MET A 111 10.63 -13.73 -12.33
N ARG A 112 10.04 -13.15 -11.27
CA ARG A 112 10.52 -13.24 -9.88
C ARG A 112 11.92 -12.66 -9.66
N VAL A 113 12.32 -11.68 -10.47
CA VAL A 113 13.58 -10.94 -10.27
C VAL A 113 13.45 -10.07 -9.01
N LYS A 114 14.55 -9.88 -8.27
CA LYS A 114 14.57 -9.02 -7.08
C LYS A 114 14.04 -7.62 -7.43
N VAL A 115 13.06 -7.14 -6.67
CA VAL A 115 12.32 -5.89 -6.97
C VAL A 115 13.24 -4.71 -7.22
N HIS A 116 14.29 -4.51 -6.41
CA HIS A 116 15.24 -3.40 -6.61
C HIS A 116 15.99 -3.48 -7.95
N LEU A 117 16.30 -4.68 -8.45
CA LEU A 117 16.94 -4.85 -9.76
C LEU A 117 15.94 -4.58 -10.89
N ALA A 118 14.70 -5.04 -10.74
CA ALA A 118 13.64 -4.77 -11.72
C ALA A 118 13.36 -3.25 -11.85
N MET A 119 13.29 -2.55 -10.72
CA MET A 119 13.16 -1.10 -10.68
C MET A 119 14.37 -0.40 -11.32
N LEU A 120 15.59 -0.81 -10.97
CA LEU A 120 16.81 -0.24 -11.56
C LEU A 120 16.82 -0.40 -13.09
N ALA A 121 16.53 -1.60 -13.60
CA ALA A 121 16.51 -1.87 -15.04
C ALA A 121 15.46 -1.01 -15.76
N SER A 122 14.25 -0.91 -15.21
CA SER A 122 13.19 -0.04 -15.74
C SER A 122 13.61 1.44 -15.73
N THR A 123 14.21 1.93 -14.64
CA THR A 123 14.66 3.31 -14.53
C THR A 123 15.78 3.64 -15.52
N VAL A 124 16.75 2.73 -15.69
CA VAL A 124 17.84 2.92 -16.67
C VAL A 124 17.28 2.98 -18.10
N LEU A 125 16.30 2.13 -18.44
CA LEU A 125 15.64 2.19 -19.74
C LEU A 125 14.85 3.49 -19.92
N ALA A 126 14.15 3.95 -18.88
CA ALA A 126 13.44 5.23 -18.91
C ALA A 126 14.38 6.43 -19.10
N LEU A 127 15.56 6.42 -18.44
CA LEU A 127 16.59 7.43 -18.63
C LEU A 127 17.15 7.42 -20.05
N ALA A 128 17.36 6.24 -20.64
CA ALA A 128 17.77 6.13 -22.04
C ALA A 128 16.71 6.77 -22.97
N PHE A 129 15.42 6.52 -22.75
CA PHE A 129 14.38 7.16 -23.54
C PHE A 129 14.26 8.67 -23.31
N CYS A 130 14.49 9.14 -22.09
CA CYS A 130 14.58 10.57 -21.80
C CYS A 130 15.66 11.25 -22.66
N LEU A 131 16.84 10.61 -22.80
CA LEU A 131 17.95 11.14 -23.59
C LEU A 131 17.75 11.00 -25.11
N PHE A 132 17.29 9.84 -25.57
CA PHE A 132 17.30 9.49 -27.01
C PHE A 132 15.96 9.69 -27.72
N LEU A 133 14.83 9.68 -26.99
CA LEU A 133 13.49 9.80 -27.58
C LEU A 133 12.82 11.14 -27.25
N GLN A 134 13.18 11.76 -26.11
CA GLN A 134 12.65 13.06 -25.69
C GLN A 134 13.68 14.19 -25.86
N ASP A 135 14.86 13.89 -26.40
CA ASP A 135 15.96 14.86 -26.64
C ASP A 135 16.30 15.72 -25.40
N THR A 136 16.15 15.16 -24.19
CA THR A 136 16.42 15.90 -22.96
C THR A 136 17.92 16.09 -22.76
N GLN A 137 18.32 17.31 -22.41
CA GLN A 137 19.73 17.62 -22.17
C GLN A 137 20.31 16.76 -21.02
N PRO A 138 21.49 16.11 -21.20
CA PRO A 138 22.10 15.30 -20.15
C PRO A 138 22.37 16.05 -18.84
N SER A 139 22.64 17.36 -18.93
CA SER A 139 22.85 18.25 -17.79
C SER A 139 21.59 18.45 -16.93
N ALA A 140 20.40 18.23 -17.49
CA ALA A 140 19.13 18.35 -16.79
C ALA A 140 18.73 17.06 -16.05
N LEU A 141 19.40 15.92 -16.30
CA LEU A 141 19.06 14.67 -15.63
C LEU A 141 19.19 14.72 -14.10
N PRO A 142 20.26 15.30 -13.52
CA PRO A 142 20.39 15.37 -12.06
C PRO A 142 19.27 16.20 -11.43
N SER A 143 18.90 17.33 -12.03
CA SER A 143 17.80 18.17 -11.52
C SER A 143 16.46 17.46 -11.63
N LEU A 144 16.19 16.77 -12.75
CA LEU A 144 15.00 15.93 -12.94
C LEU A 144 14.89 14.82 -11.89
N LEU A 145 16.00 14.14 -11.57
CA LEU A 145 15.99 13.08 -10.55
C LEU A 145 15.76 13.62 -9.14
N ILE A 146 16.36 14.77 -8.81
CA ILE A 146 16.29 15.34 -7.46
C ILE A 146 14.95 16.05 -7.22
N HIS A 147 14.56 16.94 -8.12
CA HIS A 147 13.40 17.82 -7.96
C HIS A 147 12.14 17.31 -8.67
N GLY A 148 12.28 16.37 -9.61
CA GLY A 148 11.17 15.88 -10.43
C GLY A 148 11.02 16.64 -11.74
N PHE A 149 10.07 16.18 -12.57
CA PHE A 149 9.70 16.84 -13.82
C PHE A 149 8.84 18.07 -13.53
N ALA A 150 9.05 19.14 -14.29
CA ALA A 150 8.25 20.35 -14.25
C ALA A 150 7.83 20.70 -15.69
N ALA A 151 6.53 20.61 -15.99
CA ALA A 151 5.97 20.97 -17.28
C ALA A 151 5.99 22.50 -17.47
N GLN A 152 6.06 22.95 -18.72
CA GLN A 152 6.04 24.38 -19.06
C GLN A 152 4.60 24.92 -19.06
N ASP A 153 3.65 24.13 -19.56
CA ASP A 153 2.22 24.48 -19.55
C ASP A 153 1.61 24.26 -18.14
N PRO A 154 1.02 25.29 -17.50
CA PRO A 154 0.37 25.17 -16.20
C PRO A 154 -0.76 24.13 -16.12
N ASN A 155 -1.47 23.88 -17.23
CA ASN A 155 -2.53 22.88 -17.30
C ASN A 155 -1.97 21.47 -17.29
N VAL A 156 -0.80 21.29 -17.91
CA VAL A 156 -0.08 20.02 -17.94
C VAL A 156 0.69 19.81 -16.63
N ALA A 157 1.22 20.88 -16.04
CA ALA A 157 1.95 20.88 -14.79
C ALA A 157 1.14 20.27 -13.63
N ARG A 158 -0.16 20.55 -13.56
CA ARG A 158 -1.07 19.94 -12.56
C ARG A 158 -1.25 18.43 -12.70
N ILE A 159 -0.85 17.86 -13.84
CA ILE A 159 -1.01 16.45 -14.16
C ILE A 159 0.32 15.71 -14.09
N LEU A 160 1.40 16.37 -14.50
CA LEU A 160 2.70 15.75 -14.77
C LEU A 160 3.82 16.13 -13.82
N ASN A 161 3.69 17.23 -13.08
CA ASN A 161 4.77 17.62 -12.19
C ASN A 161 5.01 16.52 -11.15
N GLY A 162 6.28 16.23 -10.92
CA GLY A 162 6.73 15.28 -9.91
C GLY A 162 7.60 15.95 -8.87
N GLY A 163 7.84 15.28 -7.75
CA GLY A 163 8.67 15.81 -6.65
C GLY A 163 10.07 15.21 -6.53
N GLY A 164 10.46 14.30 -7.45
CA GLY A 164 11.77 13.63 -7.45
C GLY A 164 12.10 12.91 -6.15
N VAL A 165 13.40 12.65 -5.92
CA VAL A 165 13.88 12.03 -4.67
C VAL A 165 13.68 12.96 -3.46
N LEU A 166 13.67 14.28 -3.66
CA LEU A 166 13.50 15.24 -2.56
C LEU A 166 12.13 15.11 -1.88
N SER A 167 11.07 14.84 -2.65
CA SER A 167 9.74 14.56 -2.09
C SER A 167 9.70 13.34 -1.16
N MET A 168 10.67 12.42 -1.28
CA MET A 168 10.79 11.23 -0.43
C MET A 168 11.72 11.43 0.77
N ALA A 169 12.36 12.60 0.92
CA ALA A 169 13.31 12.85 2.00
C ALA A 169 12.63 12.88 3.38
N GLU A 170 11.45 13.51 3.48
CA GLU A 170 10.66 13.54 4.71
C GLU A 170 10.25 12.11 5.14
N VAL A 171 9.73 11.34 4.17
CA VAL A 171 9.39 9.93 4.36
C VAL A 171 10.60 9.13 4.84
N ALA A 172 11.75 9.29 4.19
CA ALA A 172 12.99 8.62 4.59
C ALA A 172 13.39 8.97 6.04
N GLY A 173 13.22 10.23 6.44
CA GLY A 173 13.41 10.67 7.83
C GLY A 173 12.51 9.93 8.82
N ILE A 174 11.21 9.85 8.52
CA ILE A 174 10.21 9.12 9.33
C ILE A 174 10.60 7.63 9.44
N VAL A 175 11.05 7.02 8.32
CA VAL A 175 11.50 5.62 8.28
C VAL A 175 12.71 5.39 9.19
N CYS A 176 13.73 6.23 9.09
CA CYS A 176 14.96 6.11 9.86
C CYS A 176 14.72 6.23 11.38
N ILE A 177 13.96 7.25 11.79
CA ILE A 177 13.65 7.49 13.21
C ILE A 177 12.87 6.31 13.79
N SER A 178 11.80 5.87 13.13
CA SER A 178 10.99 4.78 13.66
C SER A 178 11.68 3.43 13.62
N SER A 179 12.51 3.15 12.62
CA SER A 179 13.28 1.90 12.55
C SER A 179 14.27 1.79 13.72
N THR A 180 14.69 2.91 14.31
CA THR A 180 15.52 2.92 15.52
C THR A 180 14.68 2.55 16.76
N TYR A 181 13.51 3.19 16.95
CA TYR A 181 12.57 2.82 18.03
C TYR A 181 12.10 1.36 17.93
N ALA A 182 11.91 0.87 16.71
CA ALA A 182 11.58 -0.51 16.41
C ALA A 182 12.54 -1.52 17.06
N GLY A 183 13.84 -1.29 16.90
CA GLY A 183 14.88 -2.14 17.48
C GLY A 183 14.81 -2.16 19.01
N ILE A 184 14.59 -0.99 19.62
CA ILE A 184 14.53 -0.84 21.08
C ILE A 184 13.34 -1.63 21.67
N PHE A 185 12.15 -1.54 21.06
CA PHE A 185 10.98 -2.29 21.54
C PHE A 185 11.14 -3.80 21.41
N ARG A 186 11.90 -4.28 20.42
CA ARG A 186 12.19 -5.71 20.24
C ARG A 186 13.04 -6.27 21.38
N GLU A 187 13.97 -5.48 21.93
CA GLU A 187 14.84 -5.88 23.04
C GLU A 187 14.24 -5.63 24.43
N GLY A 188 13.31 -4.67 24.55
CA GLY A 188 12.71 -4.24 25.82
C GLY A 188 11.73 -5.23 26.50
N GLY A 189 11.48 -6.41 25.93
CA GLY A 189 10.72 -7.48 26.61
C GLY A 189 9.20 -7.25 26.80
N LEU A 190 8.64 -6.17 26.23
CA LEU A 190 7.22 -5.80 26.35
C LEU A 190 6.24 -6.92 25.91
N LEU A 191 6.71 -7.80 25.02
CA LEU A 191 5.98 -8.93 24.45
C LEU A 191 5.43 -9.92 25.49
N ARG A 192 6.12 -10.11 26.62
CA ARG A 192 5.72 -11.11 27.64
C ARG A 192 4.52 -10.68 28.48
N VAL A 193 4.26 -9.37 28.58
CA VAL A 193 3.17 -8.82 29.39
C VAL A 193 1.80 -8.95 28.69
N LEU A 194 1.79 -9.05 27.35
CA LEU A 194 0.56 -9.01 26.54
C LEU A 194 -0.05 -10.39 26.27
N THR A 195 0.67 -11.48 26.50
CA THR A 195 0.22 -12.87 26.28
C THR A 195 -1.10 -13.25 26.99
N PRO A 196 -1.35 -12.90 28.27
CA PRO A 196 -2.63 -13.21 28.91
C PRO A 196 -3.81 -12.43 28.32
N LEU A 197 -3.57 -11.20 27.87
CA LEU A 197 -4.58 -10.32 27.28
C LEU A 197 -5.06 -10.85 25.92
N VAL A 198 -4.17 -11.47 25.16
CA VAL A 198 -4.45 -12.10 23.86
C VAL A 198 -5.44 -13.26 23.98
N HIS A 199 -5.26 -14.14 24.97
CA HIS A 199 -6.18 -15.25 25.21
C HIS A 199 -7.55 -14.77 25.68
N LEU A 200 -7.60 -13.71 26.49
CA LEU A 200 -8.85 -13.11 26.92
C LEU A 200 -9.65 -12.55 25.74
N ILE A 201 -8.99 -11.83 24.84
CA ILE A 201 -9.61 -11.29 23.62
C ILE A 201 -10.09 -12.43 22.73
N ALA A 202 -9.28 -13.46 22.51
CA ALA A 202 -9.62 -14.60 21.67
C ALA A 202 -10.89 -15.31 22.17
N LYS A 203 -10.98 -15.53 23.49
CA LYS A 203 -12.13 -16.15 24.15
C LYS A 203 -13.39 -15.28 24.05
N ARG A 204 -13.24 -13.96 24.14
CA ARG A 204 -14.38 -13.03 24.14
C ARG A 204 -14.96 -12.78 22.74
N TRP A 205 -14.10 -12.75 21.71
CA TRP A 205 -14.47 -12.37 20.35
C TRP A 205 -14.31 -13.54 19.37
N ASN A 206 -13.10 -13.81 18.88
CA ASN A 206 -12.71 -14.95 18.06
C ASN A 206 -11.18 -15.00 17.92
N ASP A 207 -10.66 -16.01 17.23
CA ASP A 207 -9.21 -16.20 17.04
C ASP A 207 -8.50 -15.07 16.27
N TYR A 208 -9.22 -14.28 15.47
CA TYR A 208 -8.66 -13.19 14.66
C TYR A 208 -8.56 -11.87 15.44
N ALA A 209 -9.50 -11.62 16.36
CA ALA A 209 -9.56 -10.38 17.14
C ALA A 209 -8.25 -9.99 17.85
N PRO A 210 -7.48 -10.93 18.46
CA PRO A 210 -6.19 -10.59 19.05
C PRO A 210 -5.18 -10.09 18.01
N SER A 211 -5.12 -10.69 16.82
CA SER A 211 -4.25 -10.24 15.74
C SER A 211 -4.62 -8.83 15.28
N LEU A 212 -5.92 -8.51 15.23
CA LEU A 212 -6.41 -7.17 14.89
C LEU A 212 -6.02 -6.13 15.95
N VAL A 213 -6.28 -6.41 17.22
CA VAL A 213 -5.99 -5.49 18.33
C VAL A 213 -4.48 -5.27 18.48
N VAL A 214 -3.70 -6.35 18.50
CA VAL A 214 -2.23 -6.26 18.63
C VAL A 214 -1.64 -5.59 17.39
N GLY A 215 -2.11 -5.94 16.20
CA GLY A 215 -1.71 -5.32 14.94
C GLY A 215 -1.96 -3.82 14.95
N PHE A 216 -3.14 -3.38 15.37
CA PHE A 216 -3.47 -1.96 15.51
C PHE A 216 -2.56 -1.25 16.54
N LEU A 217 -2.43 -1.78 17.75
CA LEU A 217 -1.62 -1.15 18.81
C LEU A 217 -0.14 -1.03 18.40
N THR A 218 0.42 -2.09 17.82
CA THR A 218 1.80 -2.09 17.34
C THR A 218 1.97 -1.18 16.13
N ALA A 219 0.97 -1.06 15.26
CA ALA A 219 0.97 -0.12 14.15
C ALA A 219 0.83 1.34 14.59
N CYS A 220 0.15 1.63 15.70
CA CYS A 220 0.13 3.00 16.25
C CYS A 220 1.50 3.44 16.78
N ILE A 221 2.29 2.50 17.31
CA ILE A 221 3.62 2.77 17.86
C ILE A 221 4.69 2.75 16.74
N SER A 222 4.50 1.90 15.73
CA SER A 222 5.38 1.79 14.58
C SER A 222 5.07 2.84 13.51
N CYS A 223 6.05 3.26 12.73
CA CYS A 223 5.79 3.98 11.48
C CYS A 223 5.84 3.06 10.24
N ASN A 224 6.17 1.78 10.38
CA ASN A 224 6.25 0.82 9.27
C ASN A 224 5.42 -0.45 9.51
N GLN A 225 5.28 -1.30 8.48
CA GLN A 225 4.57 -2.59 8.56
C GLN A 225 5.42 -3.70 9.20
N THR A 226 6.75 -3.62 9.11
CA THR A 226 7.67 -4.68 9.57
C THR A 226 7.50 -5.01 11.05
N LEU A 227 7.49 -3.99 11.91
CA LEU A 227 7.30 -4.17 13.35
C LEU A 227 5.93 -4.77 13.70
N PRO A 228 4.80 -4.20 13.24
CA PRO A 228 3.49 -4.77 13.49
C PRO A 228 3.43 -6.25 13.12
N ILE A 229 3.96 -6.63 11.96
CA ILE A 229 3.98 -8.03 11.50
C ILE A 229 4.73 -8.91 12.51
N MET A 230 5.95 -8.51 12.86
CA MET A 230 6.80 -9.30 13.77
C MET A 230 6.21 -9.42 15.18
N LEU A 231 5.80 -8.30 15.78
CA LEU A 231 5.29 -8.28 17.15
C LEU A 231 3.94 -8.98 17.24
N THR A 232 3.04 -8.75 16.26
CA THR A 232 1.75 -9.43 16.21
C THR A 232 1.94 -10.93 16.08
N GLN A 233 2.85 -11.39 15.22
CA GLN A 233 3.13 -12.82 15.08
C GLN A 233 3.65 -13.42 16.39
N GLN A 234 4.62 -12.78 17.03
CA GLN A 234 5.22 -13.27 18.28
C GLN A 234 4.22 -13.34 19.43
N ILE A 235 3.36 -12.33 19.57
CA ILE A 235 2.35 -12.26 20.63
C ILE A 235 1.23 -13.29 20.37
N THR A 236 0.77 -13.40 19.13
CA THR A 236 -0.34 -14.30 18.75
C THR A 236 0.09 -15.74 18.52
N ALA A 237 1.40 -16.03 18.49
CA ALA A 237 1.93 -17.40 18.37
C ALA A 237 1.42 -18.34 19.48
N SER A 238 1.07 -17.77 20.64
CA SER A 238 0.51 -18.52 21.76
C SER A 238 -0.89 -19.10 21.50
N LEU A 239 -1.61 -18.61 20.49
CA LEU A 239 -2.95 -19.09 20.10
C LEU A 239 -2.95 -20.38 19.27
N THR A 240 -1.77 -20.93 18.95
CA THR A 240 -1.59 -22.22 18.25
C THR A 240 -2.46 -22.42 17.00
N LEU A 241 -2.62 -21.35 16.20
CA LEU A 241 -3.38 -21.39 14.95
C LEU A 241 -2.62 -22.12 13.83
N PRO A 242 -3.32 -22.72 12.84
CA PRO A 242 -2.68 -23.23 11.63
C PRO A 242 -1.82 -22.14 10.97
N PRO A 243 -0.59 -22.43 10.52
CA PRO A 243 0.32 -21.42 9.98
C PRO A 243 -0.27 -20.57 8.84
N SER A 244 -1.03 -21.19 7.94
CA SER A 244 -1.71 -20.48 6.86
C SER A 244 -2.80 -19.53 7.36
N ARG A 245 -3.52 -19.90 8.43
CA ARG A 245 -4.52 -19.02 9.06
C ARG A 245 -3.84 -17.84 9.75
N GLN A 246 -2.75 -18.09 10.49
CA GLN A 246 -1.97 -17.03 11.12
C GLN A 246 -1.39 -16.07 10.07
N ALA A 247 -0.94 -16.57 8.92
CA ALA A 247 -0.46 -15.73 7.82
C ALA A 247 -1.57 -14.78 7.33
N ILE A 248 -2.77 -15.29 7.06
CA ILE A 248 -3.90 -14.45 6.63
C ILE A 248 -4.33 -13.46 7.72
N ASP A 249 -4.33 -13.89 8.98
CA ASP A 249 -4.72 -13.01 10.09
C ASP A 249 -3.71 -11.86 10.26
N LEU A 250 -2.41 -12.09 10.04
CA LEU A 250 -1.39 -11.03 10.02
C LEU A 250 -1.56 -10.09 8.82
N GLU A 251 -1.88 -10.62 7.65
CA GLU A 251 -2.14 -9.83 6.44
C GLU A 251 -3.38 -8.93 6.61
N ASP A 252 -4.42 -9.46 7.23
CA ASP A 252 -5.67 -8.74 7.51
C ASP A 252 -5.55 -7.76 8.68
N SER A 253 -4.49 -7.83 9.49
CA SER A 253 -4.27 -6.90 10.60
C SER A 253 -2.98 -6.12 10.46
N ALA A 254 -1.85 -6.75 10.72
CA ALA A 254 -0.54 -6.12 10.85
C ALA A 254 0.04 -5.59 9.54
N VAL A 255 -0.45 -6.04 8.38
CA VAL A 255 -0.07 -5.49 7.07
C VAL A 255 -1.02 -4.37 6.65
N LEU A 256 -2.33 -4.59 6.78
CA LEU A 256 -3.34 -3.68 6.24
C LEU A 256 -3.73 -2.53 7.17
N VAL A 257 -3.77 -2.74 8.49
CA VAL A 257 -4.10 -1.68 9.47
C VAL A 257 -3.09 -0.53 9.51
N PRO A 258 -1.77 -0.73 9.35
CA PRO A 258 -0.83 0.39 9.23
C PRO A 258 -1.20 1.40 8.13
N ALA A 259 -1.86 0.96 7.05
CA ALA A 259 -2.34 1.84 5.99
C ALA A 259 -3.42 2.84 6.43
N LEU A 260 -4.05 2.60 7.59
CA LEU A 260 -5.06 3.47 8.18
C LEU A 260 -4.48 4.50 9.16
N ILE A 261 -3.17 4.44 9.42
CA ILE A 261 -2.51 5.25 10.44
C ILE A 261 -1.72 6.36 9.74
N PRO A 262 -2.08 7.65 9.90
CA PRO A 262 -1.52 8.73 9.09
C PRO A 262 0.01 8.85 9.14
N TRP A 263 0.62 8.63 10.31
CA TRP A 263 2.07 8.68 10.50
C TRP A 263 2.80 7.39 10.08
N SER A 264 2.07 6.35 9.65
CA SER A 264 2.68 5.17 9.06
C SER A 264 3.06 5.46 7.62
N ILE A 265 4.25 5.04 7.22
CA ILE A 265 4.76 5.12 5.83
C ILE A 265 3.81 4.44 4.84
N ALA A 266 3.14 3.38 5.29
CA ALA A 266 2.10 2.67 4.56
C ALA A 266 0.96 3.63 4.11
N CYS A 267 0.58 4.57 4.97
CA CYS A 267 -0.40 5.61 4.64
C CYS A 267 0.25 6.83 3.98
N ALA A 268 1.33 7.34 4.58
CA ALA A 268 1.93 8.62 4.24
C ALA A 268 2.49 8.65 2.81
N ILE A 269 3.21 7.61 2.36
CA ILE A 269 3.79 7.62 1.01
C ILE A 269 2.71 7.69 -0.06
N PRO A 270 1.71 6.77 -0.11
CA PRO A 270 0.66 6.87 -1.12
C PRO A 270 -0.06 8.22 -1.13
N LEU A 271 -0.39 8.78 0.03
CA LEU A 271 -1.13 10.04 0.09
C LEU A 271 -0.27 11.24 -0.35
N GLN A 272 1.01 11.28 0.02
CA GLN A 272 1.94 12.32 -0.45
C GLN A 272 2.15 12.22 -1.97
N MET A 273 2.31 11.02 -2.52
CA MET A 273 2.42 10.83 -3.97
C MET A 273 1.15 11.24 -4.72
N LEU A 274 0.00 11.22 -4.05
CA LEU A 274 -1.28 11.67 -4.60
C LEU A 274 -1.56 13.15 -4.30
N GLU A 275 -0.68 13.83 -3.55
CA GLU A 275 -0.91 15.18 -3.02
C GLU A 275 -2.30 15.31 -2.35
N ALA A 276 -2.70 14.26 -1.64
CA ALA A 276 -4.05 14.10 -1.13
C ALA A 276 -4.15 14.42 0.38
N PRO A 277 -5.29 14.93 0.86
CA PRO A 277 -5.51 15.14 2.29
C PRO A 277 -5.52 13.83 3.09
N ASP A 278 -5.02 13.86 4.33
CA ASP A 278 -5.03 12.70 5.24
C ASP A 278 -6.44 12.14 5.50
N ALA A 279 -7.47 12.98 5.41
CA ALA A 279 -8.87 12.58 5.53
C ALA A 279 -9.28 11.49 4.51
N SER A 280 -8.51 11.31 3.44
CA SER A 280 -8.74 10.30 2.38
C SER A 280 -8.76 8.87 2.94
N VAL A 281 -8.04 8.61 4.03
CA VAL A 281 -8.02 7.31 4.72
C VAL A 281 -9.42 6.87 5.17
N ALA A 282 -10.27 7.81 5.58
CA ALA A 282 -11.63 7.51 6.01
C ALA A 282 -12.50 6.92 4.88
N LEU A 283 -12.18 7.25 3.63
CA LEU A 283 -12.89 6.78 2.43
C LEU A 283 -12.17 5.63 1.71
N ALA A 284 -11.10 5.07 2.30
CA ALA A 284 -10.45 3.87 1.80
C ALA A 284 -11.22 2.61 2.24
N PHE A 285 -12.46 2.43 1.75
CA PHE A 285 -13.41 1.45 2.26
C PHE A 285 -12.87 0.02 2.34
N TYR A 286 -12.06 -0.41 1.38
CA TYR A 286 -11.45 -1.75 1.41
C TYR A 286 -10.63 -1.99 2.68
N LEU A 287 -9.85 -0.98 3.11
CA LEU A 287 -9.00 -1.06 4.30
C LEU A 287 -9.82 -1.21 5.60
N TRP A 288 -11.05 -0.69 5.61
CA TRP A 288 -11.97 -0.82 6.75
C TRP A 288 -12.80 -2.10 6.68
N LEU A 289 -13.35 -2.40 5.51
CA LEU A 289 -14.27 -3.52 5.32
C LEU A 289 -13.58 -4.87 5.47
N LEU A 290 -12.31 -5.00 5.06
CA LEU A 290 -11.63 -6.29 5.14
C LEU A 290 -11.44 -6.75 6.60
N PRO A 291 -10.76 -5.99 7.49
CA PRO A 291 -10.61 -6.39 8.89
C PRO A 291 -11.95 -6.59 9.61
N LEU A 292 -12.92 -5.72 9.35
CA LEU A 292 -14.25 -5.81 9.96
C LEU A 292 -14.99 -7.07 9.50
N SER A 293 -14.99 -7.38 8.21
CA SER A 293 -15.63 -8.59 7.68
C SER A 293 -15.02 -9.86 8.28
N ARG A 294 -13.68 -9.89 8.44
CA ARG A 294 -12.96 -10.99 9.10
C ARG A 294 -13.37 -11.15 10.56
N LEU A 295 -13.57 -10.05 11.27
CA LEU A 295 -14.02 -10.07 12.65
C LEU A 295 -15.43 -10.68 12.81
N PHE A 296 -16.32 -10.49 11.83
CA PHE A 296 -17.68 -11.06 11.88
C PHE A 296 -17.80 -12.47 11.31
N ILE A 297 -17.02 -12.80 10.27
CA ILE A 297 -17.10 -14.11 9.59
C ILE A 297 -16.33 -15.19 10.36
N THR A 298 -15.26 -14.82 11.06
CA THR A 298 -14.42 -15.80 11.77
C THR A 298 -15.18 -16.41 12.95
N PRO A 299 -15.38 -17.74 12.97
CA PRO A 299 -16.10 -18.38 14.06
C PRO A 299 -15.38 -18.17 15.40
N ARG A 300 -16.17 -18.10 16.48
CA ARG A 300 -15.64 -18.08 17.85
C ARG A 300 -14.72 -19.28 18.09
N ALA A 301 -13.63 -19.03 18.82
CA ALA A 301 -12.72 -20.07 19.29
C ALA A 301 -13.55 -21.20 19.92
N ARG A 302 -13.54 -22.40 19.34
CA ARG A 302 -14.05 -23.58 20.05
C ARG A 302 -12.99 -23.89 21.09
N CYS A 303 -13.29 -23.66 22.36
CA CYS A 303 -12.51 -24.27 23.44
C CYS A 303 -12.49 -25.77 23.17
N SER A 304 -11.35 -26.29 22.71
CA SER A 304 -11.01 -27.69 23.00
C SER A 304 -11.07 -27.80 24.51
N LYS A 305 -12.03 -28.58 25.01
CA LYS A 305 -11.92 -29.15 26.35
C LYS A 305 -10.71 -30.07 26.41
#